data_AF-A0AAU4TYM1-F1
#
_entry.id   AF-A0AAU4TYM1-F1
#
_cell.length_a   1.000
_cell.length_b   1.000
_cell.length_c   1.000
_cell.angle_alpha   90.00
_cell.angle_beta   90.00
_cell.angle_gamma   90.00
#
_symmetry.space_group_name_H-M   'P 1'
#
loop_
_entity.id
_entity.type
_entity.pdbx_description
1 polymer ?
#
loop_
_entity_poly.entity_id
_entity_poly.type
_entity_poly.pdbx_seq_one_letter_code
_entity_poly.pdbx_strand_id
1 'polypeptide(L)' 'MLGSGGQCVEVAACPHTTHIRDSKNPDGPHLTVSGETWAAFVSSAS' A
#
# COMPACT_ATOMS: atom_id res chain seq x y z
N MET A 1 -10.66 25.71 -1.77
CA MET A 1 -10.62 24.57 -0.82
C MET A 1 -11.23 23.34 -1.47
N LEU A 2 -10.51 22.62 -2.35
CA LEU A 2 -10.96 21.32 -2.85
C LEU A 2 -9.72 20.45 -3.11
N GLY A 3 -9.07 20.04 -2.03
CA GLY A 3 -8.13 18.92 -2.06
C GLY A 3 -8.85 17.67 -1.56
N SER A 4 -8.33 16.50 -1.95
CA SER A 4 -8.52 15.21 -1.28
C SER A 4 -9.47 14.19 -1.94
N GLY A 5 -9.40 14.05 -3.25
CA GLY A 5 -9.75 12.80 -3.93
C GLY A 5 -8.49 11.98 -4.29
N GLY A 6 -7.59 11.76 -3.32
CA GLY A 6 -6.28 11.13 -3.55
C GLY A 6 -6.34 9.70 -4.08
N GLN A 7 -5.20 9.15 -4.52
CA GLN A 7 -5.06 7.72 -4.77
C GLN A 7 -4.90 7.01 -3.43
N CYS A 8 -5.78 6.04 -3.13
CA CYS A 8 -5.80 5.36 -1.84
C CYS A 8 -5.43 3.90 -2.03
N VAL A 9 -4.61 3.37 -1.12
CA VAL A 9 -4.25 1.96 -1.07
C VAL A 9 -4.59 1.38 0.30
N GLU A 10 -5.06 0.14 0.31
CA GLU A 10 -5.22 -0.64 1.54
C GLU A 10 -3.97 -1.48 1.77
N VAL A 11 -3.54 -1.59 3.03
CA VAL A 11 -2.33 -2.32 3.42
C VAL A 11 -2.66 -3.33 4.52
N ALA A 12 -2.28 -4.58 4.34
CA ALA A 12 -2.41 -5.63 5.35
C ALA A 12 -1.03 -6.21 5.69
N ALA A 13 -0.63 -6.04 6.95
CA ALA A 13 0.59 -6.64 7.50
C ALA A 13 0.33 -8.09 7.92
N CYS A 14 1.12 -9.00 7.40
CA CYS A 14 1.17 -10.41 7.77
C CYS A 14 2.56 -10.75 8.33
N PRO A 15 2.73 -11.90 9.03
CA PRO A 15 4.00 -12.19 9.73
C PRO A 15 5.28 -12.11 8.88
N HIS A 16 5.20 -12.41 7.58
CA HIS A 16 6.36 -12.40 6.67
C HIS A 16 6.19 -11.48 5.45
N THR A 17 4.98 -10.96 5.23
CA THR A 17 4.62 -10.24 4.01
C THR A 17 3.72 -9.05 4.31
N THR A 18 3.70 -8.10 3.39
CA THR A 18 2.76 -7.00 3.36
C THR A 18 2.01 -7.04 2.04
N HIS A 19 0.68 -7.07 2.13
CA HIS A 19 -0.20 -7.06 0.98
C HIS A 19 -0.73 -5.65 0.76
N ILE A 20 -0.62 -5.16 -0.46
CA ILE A 20 -1.06 -3.82 -0.85
C ILE A 20 -2.00 -3.96 -2.04
N ARG A 21 -3.14 -3.28 -1.99
CA ARG A 21 -4.06 -3.18 -3.12
C ARG A 21 -4.61 -1.77 -3.26
N ASP A 22 -5.09 -1.44 -4.46
CA ASP A 22 -5.86 -0.24 -4.68
C ASP A 22 -7.21 -0.33 -3.93
N SER A 23 -7.51 0.67 -3.10
CA SER A 23 -8.79 0.76 -2.40
C SER A 23 -9.95 0.89 -3.40
N LYS A 24 -9.71 1.56 -4.53
CA LYS A 24 -10.71 1.87 -5.57
C LYS A 24 -10.87 0.76 -6.61
N ASN A 25 -9.93 -0.18 -6.67
CA ASN A 25 -10.01 -1.34 -7.54
C ASN A 25 -9.69 -2.64 -6.78
N PRO A 26 -10.63 -3.14 -5.93
CA PRO A 26 -10.39 -4.30 -5.07
C PRO A 26 -10.07 -5.59 -5.83
N ASP A 27 -10.64 -5.74 -7.04
CA ASP A 27 -10.44 -6.89 -7.93
C ASP A 27 -9.20 -6.74 -8.83
N GLY A 28 -8.49 -5.62 -8.71
CA GLY A 28 -7.24 -5.37 -9.39
C GLY A 28 -6.07 -6.20 -8.86
N PRO A 29 -4.86 -6.00 -9.42
CA PRO A 29 -3.67 -6.70 -8.96
C PRO A 29 -3.31 -6.34 -7.52
N HIS A 30 -2.84 -7.33 -6.77
CA HIS A 30 -2.34 -7.16 -5.40
C HIS A 30 -0.81 -7.25 -5.42
N LEU A 31 -0.14 -6.33 -4.76
CA LEU A 31 1.29 -6.39 -4.52
C LEU A 31 1.54 -7.11 -3.20
N THR A 32 2.47 -8.07 -3.21
CA THR A 32 2.93 -8.75 -2.00
C THR A 32 4.43 -8.56 -1.90
N VAL A 33 4.86 -7.91 -0.83
CA VAL A 33 6.28 -7.60 -0.57
C VAL A 33 6.68 -8.06 0.82
N SER A 34 7.97 -8.12 1.12
CA SER A 34 8.43 -8.34 2.50
C SER A 34 8.13 -7.11 3.38
N GLY A 35 8.03 -7.31 4.69
CA GLY A 35 7.87 -6.18 5.63
C GLY A 35 9.04 -5.19 5.59
N GLU A 36 10.26 -5.67 5.36
CA GLU A 36 11.46 -4.83 5.21
C GLU A 36 11.36 -3.94 3.96
N THR A 37 10.93 -4.52 2.83
CA THR A 37 10.73 -3.78 1.58
C THR A 37 9.66 -2.69 1.76
N TRP A 38 8.57 -2.99 2.46
CA TRP A 38 7.52 -2.01 2.74
C TRP A 38 8.03 -0.86 3.62
N ALA A 39 8.76 -1.18 4.69
CA ALA A 39 9.35 -0.16 5.57
C ALA A 39 10.32 0.75 4.83
N ALA A 40 11.19 0.18 3.99
CA ALA A 40 12.11 0.94 3.14
C ALA A 40 11.35 1.86 2.18
N PHE A 41 10.31 1.37 1.52
CA PHE A 41 9.45 2.18 0.64
C PHE A 41 8.84 3.38 1.37
N VAL A 42 8.19 3.17 2.52
CA VAL A 42 7.57 4.26 3.29
C VAL A 42 8.59 5.29 3.75
N SER A 43 9.76 4.84 4.20
CA SER A 43 10.84 5.75 4.62
C SER A 43 11.35 6.64 3.48
N SER A 44 11.30 6.17 2.23
CA SER A 44 11.70 6.94 1.05
C SER A 44 10.65 7.94 0.56
N ALA A 45 9.40 7.81 1.02
CA ALA A 45 8.27 8.61 0.57
C ALA A 45 8.01 9.85 1.44
N SER A 46 8.90 10.14 2.40
CA SER A 46 8.81 11.26 3.36
C SER A 46 9.52 12.52 2.89
#